data_AF-A0A6L6ISL6-F1
#
_entry.id   AF-A0A6L6ISL6-F1
#
_cell.length_a   1.000
_cell.length_b   1.000
_cell.length_c   1.000
_cell.angle_alpha   90.00
_cell.angle_beta   90.00
_cell.angle_gamma   90.00
#
_symmetry.space_group_name_H-M   'P 1'
#
loop_
_entity.id
_entity.type
_entity.pdbx_description
1 polymer ?
#
loop_
_entity_poly.entity_id
_entity_poly.type
_entity_poly.pdbx_seq_one_letter_code
_entity_poly.pdbx_strand_id
1 'polypeptide(L)'
;MRFLKDYTIRAVLLTILGLFCVLWTGVGSYSLNALAKIAGGNDLDRHLVRQMTVLSQGNDQYFRFITHLNNAMIEKLDGGTPDFTLAQQALTNMANKLEEMKKLSPGSMDPEIVDAVLTNWQTLLDRGVTPHLRIAQQGTLSEWKSHAKNVTSPLSAATGASMVRFNRAADAMLDSTRVAVDERTLIVRNLIIAAVILGIVILFLTDRYLVAIMVKPLARIRQQFRQIAQGDLSQPLEDIGRNCVGQLVPLLRAMQESLREAVGAIRQGSDSIWRGATEISGGNNDLSSRTEEQAAALGETAASMEQLTSTVKLNADHAR
;
A
#
# COMPACT_ATOMS: atom_id res chain seq x y z
N MET A 1 -22.15 5.13 -14.19
CA MET A 1 -21.65 6.14 -13.21
C MET A 1 -22.68 7.22 -12.85
N ARG A 2 -24.00 6.93 -12.86
CA ARG A 2 -25.05 7.93 -12.54
C ARG A 2 -25.37 7.99 -11.03
N PHE A 3 -25.01 6.94 -10.29
CA PHE A 3 -25.30 6.76 -8.85
C PHE A 3 -24.45 7.64 -7.91
N LEU A 4 -23.33 8.20 -8.36
CA LEU A 4 -22.42 8.97 -7.51
C LEU A 4 -22.54 10.49 -7.68
N LYS A 5 -23.48 10.96 -8.51
CA LYS A 5 -23.64 12.39 -8.82
C LYS A 5 -24.15 13.21 -7.62
N ASP A 6 -24.80 12.54 -6.67
CA ASP A 6 -25.48 13.17 -5.53
C ASP A 6 -24.78 12.94 -4.18
N TYR A 7 -23.70 12.15 -4.15
CA TYR A 7 -22.92 11.94 -2.92
C TYR A 7 -21.87 13.04 -2.72
N THR A 8 -21.61 13.39 -1.46
CA THR A 8 -20.54 14.33 -1.13
C THR A 8 -19.18 13.71 -1.48
N ILE A 9 -18.31 14.49 -2.12
CA ILE A 9 -16.97 14.04 -2.54
C ILE A 9 -16.19 13.45 -1.35
N ARG A 10 -16.36 14.05 -0.16
CA ARG A 10 -15.78 13.57 1.09
C ARG A 10 -16.22 12.14 1.44
N ALA A 11 -17.51 11.82 1.34
CA ALA A 11 -18.00 10.47 1.66
C ALA A 11 -17.44 9.41 0.70
N VAL A 12 -17.35 9.73 -0.59
CA VAL A 12 -16.78 8.81 -1.59
C VAL A 12 -15.27 8.62 -1.37
N LEU A 13 -14.53 9.69 -1.09
CA LEU A 13 -13.10 9.57 -0.80
C LEU A 13 -12.82 8.79 0.49
N LEU A 14 -13.59 9.02 1.57
CA LEU A 14 -13.44 8.28 2.82
C LEU A 14 -13.79 6.79 2.67
N THR A 15 -14.80 6.46 1.87
CA THR A 15 -15.15 5.04 1.60
C THR A 15 -14.07 4.34 0.77
N ILE A 16 -13.51 5.01 -0.24
CA ILE A 16 -12.38 4.49 -1.02
C ILE A 16 -11.15 4.29 -0.13
N LEU A 17 -10.80 5.29 0.68
CA LEU A 17 -9.67 5.21 1.61
C LEU A 17 -9.88 4.10 2.65
N GLY A 18 -11.10 3.97 3.18
CA GLY A 18 -11.48 2.90 4.09
C GLY A 18 -11.31 1.51 3.47
N LEU A 19 -11.78 1.31 2.24
CA LEU A 19 -11.58 0.06 1.49
C LEU A 19 -10.10 -0.24 1.26
N PHE A 20 -9.31 0.78 0.91
CA PHE A 20 -7.87 0.64 0.73
C PHE A 20 -7.16 0.25 2.03
N CYS A 21 -7.50 0.89 3.15
CA CYS A 21 -6.97 0.55 4.47
C CYS A 21 -7.34 -0.88 4.86
N VAL A 22 -8.61 -1.28 4.72
CA VAL A 22 -9.07 -2.65 5.04
C VAL A 22 -8.33 -3.68 4.21
N LEU A 23 -8.13 -3.42 2.92
CA LEU A 23 -7.35 -4.29 2.04
C LEU A 23 -5.92 -4.46 2.54
N TRP A 24 -5.21 -3.37 2.83
CA TRP A 24 -3.82 -3.44 3.29
C TRP A 24 -3.68 -4.01 4.70
N THR A 25 -4.63 -3.76 5.59
CA THR A 25 -4.67 -4.39 6.92
C THR A 25 -4.88 -5.90 6.79
N GLY A 26 -5.76 -6.36 5.91
CA GLY A 26 -5.98 -7.78 5.65
C GLY A 26 -4.72 -8.47 5.09
N VAL A 27 -4.11 -7.87 4.06
CA VAL A 27 -2.85 -8.33 3.45
C VAL A 27 -1.73 -8.38 4.49
N GLY A 28 -1.57 -7.31 5.27
CA GLY A 28 -0.54 -7.18 6.29
C GLY A 28 -0.71 -8.20 7.41
N SER A 29 -1.92 -8.37 7.93
CA SER A 29 -2.24 -9.34 8.98
C SER A 29 -1.95 -10.79 8.52
N TYR A 30 -2.38 -11.15 7.31
CA TYR A 30 -2.09 -12.47 6.74
C TYR A 30 -0.59 -12.68 6.55
N SER A 31 0.12 -11.68 6.01
CA SER A 31 1.57 -11.73 5.81
C SER A 31 2.34 -11.92 7.13
N LEU A 32 1.97 -11.18 8.18
CA LEU A 32 2.55 -11.32 9.52
C LEU A 32 2.34 -12.74 10.10
N ASN A 33 1.14 -13.29 9.95
CA ASN A 33 0.85 -14.66 10.41
C ASN A 33 1.63 -15.71 9.62
N ALA A 34 1.74 -15.55 8.29
CA ALA A 34 2.55 -16.42 7.45
C ALA A 34 4.03 -16.36 7.86
N LEU A 35 4.56 -15.16 8.12
CA LEU A 35 5.95 -14.96 8.56
C LEU A 35 6.22 -15.60 9.93
N ALA A 36 5.28 -15.50 10.87
CA ALA A 36 5.41 -16.14 12.18
C ALA A 36 5.51 -17.67 12.08
N LYS A 37 4.75 -18.29 11.17
CA LYS A 37 4.83 -19.73 10.90
C LYS A 37 6.17 -20.14 10.26
N ILE A 38 6.68 -19.33 9.33
CA ILE A 38 8.00 -19.55 8.72
C ILE A 38 9.11 -19.45 9.77
N ALA A 39 9.04 -18.46 10.66
CA ALA A 39 10.00 -18.28 11.75
C ALA A 39 10.03 -19.51 12.69
N GLY A 40 8.86 -20.03 13.08
CA GLY A 40 8.78 -21.24 13.91
C GLY A 40 9.33 -22.50 13.23
N GLY A 41 9.13 -22.65 11.92
CA GLY A 41 9.73 -23.74 11.14
C GLY A 41 11.26 -23.68 11.10
N ASN A 42 11.82 -22.48 10.95
CA ASN A 42 13.28 -22.29 10.92
C ASN A 42 13.96 -22.61 12.27
N ASP A 43 13.30 -22.35 13.39
CA ASP A 43 13.81 -22.75 14.70
C ASP A 43 13.80 -24.27 14.86
N LEU A 44 12.77 -24.95 14.39
CA LEU A 44 12.73 -26.42 14.33
C LEU A 44 13.88 -26.97 13.47
N ASP A 45 14.07 -26.42 12.27
CA ASP A 45 15.13 -26.85 11.35
C ASP A 45 16.52 -26.70 12.01
N ARG A 46 16.76 -25.58 12.71
CA ARG A 46 18.02 -25.34 13.44
C ARG A 46 18.24 -26.38 14.55
N HIS A 47 17.19 -26.76 15.27
CA HIS A 47 17.27 -27.79 16.32
C HIS A 47 17.62 -29.16 15.73
N LEU A 48 16.95 -29.59 14.65
CA LEU A 48 17.20 -30.87 13.98
C LEU A 48 18.62 -30.93 13.39
N VAL A 49 19.06 -29.88 12.71
CA VAL A 49 20.43 -29.82 12.14
C VAL A 49 21.49 -29.91 13.23
N ARG A 50 21.26 -29.28 14.40
CA ARG A 50 22.18 -29.38 15.54
C ARG A 50 22.25 -30.82 16.08
N GLN A 51 21.11 -31.50 16.21
CA GLN A 51 21.09 -32.90 16.64
C GLN A 51 21.82 -33.82 15.64
N MET A 52 21.55 -33.68 14.34
CA MET A 52 22.26 -34.43 13.28
C MET A 52 23.77 -34.18 13.33
N THR A 53 24.19 -32.94 13.60
CA THR A 53 25.61 -32.58 13.73
C THR A 53 26.25 -33.27 14.93
N VAL A 54 25.61 -33.26 16.10
CA VAL A 54 26.11 -33.92 17.31
C VAL A 54 26.20 -35.43 17.10
N LEU A 55 25.20 -36.05 16.46
CA LEU A 55 25.22 -37.47 16.12
C LEU A 55 26.35 -37.83 15.17
N SER A 56 26.53 -37.03 14.10
CA SER A 56 27.62 -37.23 13.14
C SER A 56 29.00 -37.08 13.80
N GLN A 57 29.18 -36.08 14.66
CA GLN A 57 30.43 -35.88 15.41
C GLN A 57 30.68 -37.03 16.40
N GLY A 58 29.64 -37.52 17.07
CA GLY A 58 29.74 -38.68 17.95
C GLY A 58 30.16 -39.95 17.22
N ASN A 59 29.58 -40.19 16.04
CA ASN A 59 29.94 -41.30 15.18
C ASN A 59 31.38 -41.18 14.64
N ASP A 60 31.83 -39.97 14.29
CA ASP A 60 33.23 -39.71 13.94
C ASP A 60 34.19 -40.05 15.10
N GLN A 61 33.86 -39.68 16.35
CA GLN A 61 34.66 -40.05 17.51
C GLN A 61 34.74 -41.57 17.72
N TYR A 62 33.68 -42.32 17.41
CA TYR A 62 33.72 -43.79 17.43
C TYR A 62 34.77 -44.33 16.44
N PHE A 63 34.79 -43.84 15.19
CA PHE A 63 35.76 -44.30 14.21
C PHE A 63 37.20 -43.89 14.55
N ARG A 64 37.39 -42.69 15.10
CA ARG A 64 38.69 -42.26 15.65
C ARG A 64 39.14 -43.17 16.79
N PHE A 65 38.25 -43.49 17.72
CA PHE A 65 38.52 -44.42 18.82
C PHE A 65 39.00 -45.78 18.29
N ILE A 66 38.26 -46.40 17.38
CA ILE A 66 38.63 -47.70 16.79
C ILE A 66 39.97 -47.61 16.06
N THR A 67 40.20 -46.53 15.29
CA THR A 67 41.45 -46.34 14.54
C THR A 67 42.65 -46.21 15.48
N HIS A 68 42.57 -45.34 16.50
CA HIS A 68 43.64 -45.16 17.47
C HIS A 68 43.87 -46.43 18.30
N LEU A 69 42.80 -47.13 18.69
CA LEU A 69 42.90 -48.38 19.42
C LEU A 69 43.58 -49.48 18.59
N ASN A 70 43.23 -49.60 17.32
CA ASN A 70 43.85 -50.55 16.41
C ASN A 70 45.34 -50.25 16.23
N ASN A 71 45.72 -48.98 16.06
CA ASN A 71 47.12 -48.58 15.93
C ASN A 71 47.93 -48.91 17.19
N ALA A 72 47.40 -48.60 18.38
CA ALA A 72 48.04 -48.97 19.64
C ALA A 72 48.16 -50.50 19.80
N MET A 73 47.16 -51.26 19.35
CA MET A 73 47.22 -52.72 19.37
C MET A 73 48.26 -53.29 18.40
N ILE A 74 48.47 -52.67 17.24
CA ILE A 74 49.54 -53.06 16.31
C ILE A 74 50.90 -52.85 16.96
N GLU A 75 51.15 -51.69 17.56
CA GLU A 75 52.40 -51.40 18.27
C GLU A 75 52.66 -52.40 19.42
N LYS A 76 51.61 -52.75 20.18
CA LYS A 76 51.69 -53.78 21.22
C LYS A 76 52.08 -55.15 20.66
N LEU A 77 51.60 -55.50 19.47
CA LEU A 77 51.89 -56.77 18.80
C LEU A 77 53.31 -56.82 18.23
N ASP A 78 53.84 -55.67 17.80
CA ASP A 78 55.21 -55.52 17.31
C ASP A 78 56.24 -55.46 18.45
N GLY A 79 55.81 -55.59 19.71
CA GLY A 79 56.66 -55.58 20.91
C GLY A 79 57.00 -54.19 21.44
N GLY A 80 56.35 -53.15 20.95
CA GLY A 80 56.50 -51.76 21.41
C GLY A 80 55.71 -51.43 22.68
N THR A 81 55.79 -50.17 23.12
CA THR A 81 55.01 -49.64 24.26
C THR A 81 53.79 -48.89 23.73
N PRO A 82 52.58 -49.48 23.73
CA PRO A 82 51.42 -48.87 23.09
C PRO A 82 50.94 -47.61 23.82
N ASP A 83 50.70 -46.52 23.07
CA ASP A 83 50.04 -45.32 23.58
C ASP A 83 48.53 -45.34 23.31
N PHE A 84 47.74 -45.45 24.38
CA PHE A 84 46.28 -45.44 24.33
C PHE A 84 45.64 -44.05 24.52
N THR A 85 46.45 -42.99 24.66
CA THR A 85 45.96 -41.64 25.01
C THR A 85 44.93 -41.11 24.00
N LEU A 86 45.23 -41.21 22.70
CA LEU A 86 44.32 -40.75 21.65
C LEU A 86 43.02 -41.57 21.60
N ALA A 87 43.07 -42.87 21.88
CA ALA A 87 41.89 -43.71 21.98
C ALA A 87 41.04 -43.30 23.21
N GLN A 88 41.67 -43.10 24.37
CA GLN A 88 40.99 -42.65 25.59
C GLN A 88 40.30 -41.28 25.36
N GLN A 89 40.98 -40.34 24.70
CA GLN A 89 40.44 -39.03 24.34
C GLN A 89 39.23 -39.14 23.40
N ALA A 90 39.33 -39.93 22.32
CA ALA A 90 38.21 -40.15 21.41
C ALA A 90 37.00 -40.79 22.11
N LEU A 91 37.22 -41.75 23.00
CA LEU A 91 36.16 -42.35 23.83
C LEU A 91 35.49 -41.29 24.74
N THR A 92 36.29 -40.44 25.35
CA THR A 92 35.80 -39.35 26.23
C THR A 92 34.97 -38.35 25.43
N ASN A 93 35.45 -37.95 24.26
CA ASN A 93 34.73 -37.05 23.35
C ASN A 93 33.41 -37.68 22.87
N MET A 94 33.41 -38.98 22.56
CA MET A 94 32.21 -39.72 22.18
C MET A 94 31.17 -39.72 23.31
N ALA A 95 31.59 -39.95 24.56
CA ALA A 95 30.70 -39.88 25.74
C ALA A 95 30.17 -38.45 25.96
N ASN A 96 31.02 -37.43 25.82
CA ASN A 96 30.61 -36.03 25.92
C ASN A 96 29.56 -35.65 24.87
N LYS A 97 29.68 -36.17 23.64
CA LYS A 97 28.70 -35.94 22.57
C LYS A 97 27.36 -36.61 22.83
N LEU A 98 27.35 -37.77 23.49
CA LEU A 98 26.10 -38.39 23.95
C LEU A 98 25.41 -37.52 25.03
N GLU A 99 26.17 -37.00 25.99
CA GLU A 99 25.63 -36.08 27.01
C GLU A 99 25.15 -34.76 26.40
N GLU A 100 25.84 -34.24 25.38
CA GLU A 100 25.36 -33.11 24.60
C GLU A 100 24.02 -33.45 23.92
N MET A 101 23.90 -34.62 23.30
CA MET A 101 22.68 -35.08 22.64
C MET A 101 21.51 -35.22 23.64
N LYS A 102 21.74 -35.78 24.84
CA LYS A 102 20.71 -35.89 25.89
C LYS A 102 20.18 -34.55 26.37
N LYS A 103 21.00 -33.50 26.32
CA LYS A 103 20.61 -32.13 26.69
C LYS A 103 19.83 -31.43 25.58
N LEU A 104 19.92 -31.89 24.33
CA LEU A 104 19.10 -31.39 23.25
C LEU A 104 17.69 -31.96 23.42
N SER A 105 16.70 -31.08 23.59
CA SER A 105 15.29 -31.49 23.67
C SER A 105 14.90 -32.34 22.46
N PRO A 106 14.14 -33.45 22.63
CA PRO A 106 13.58 -34.23 21.52
C PRO A 106 12.77 -33.39 20.54
N GLY A 107 12.24 -32.25 21.00
CA GLY A 107 11.46 -31.33 20.18
C GLY A 107 10.23 -32.01 19.62
N SER A 108 10.04 -31.93 18.30
CA SER A 108 8.96 -32.59 17.57
C SER A 108 9.34 -33.94 16.96
N MET A 109 10.56 -34.44 17.23
CA MET A 109 10.96 -35.79 16.81
C MET A 109 10.17 -36.84 17.60
N ASP A 110 9.80 -37.93 16.95
CA ASP A 110 9.22 -39.10 17.59
C ASP A 110 10.13 -39.57 18.76
N PRO A 111 9.63 -39.61 20.01
CA PRO A 111 10.38 -40.06 21.17
C PRO A 111 11.02 -41.43 20.97
N GLU A 112 10.36 -42.35 20.26
CA GLU A 112 10.91 -43.70 20.02
C GLU A 112 12.20 -43.65 19.20
N ILE A 113 12.28 -42.74 18.22
CA ILE A 113 13.46 -42.58 17.36
C ILE A 113 14.62 -41.98 18.18
N VAL A 114 14.33 -40.97 19.01
CA VAL A 114 15.32 -40.34 19.89
C VAL A 114 15.84 -41.36 20.91
N ASP A 115 14.94 -42.06 21.59
CA ASP A 115 15.29 -43.04 22.63
C ASP A 115 16.07 -44.21 22.06
N ALA A 116 15.75 -44.69 20.86
CA ALA A 116 16.51 -45.75 20.19
C ALA A 116 17.96 -45.34 19.94
N VAL A 117 18.20 -44.11 19.48
CA VAL A 117 19.56 -43.58 19.25
C VAL A 117 20.32 -43.43 20.56
N LEU A 118 19.70 -42.80 21.57
CA LEU A 118 20.33 -42.60 22.87
C LEU A 118 20.67 -43.94 23.54
N THR A 119 19.75 -44.91 23.50
CA THR A 119 19.92 -46.23 24.11
C THR A 119 21.01 -47.03 23.40
N ASN A 120 21.00 -47.07 22.07
CA ASN A 120 22.01 -47.80 21.30
C ASN A 120 23.40 -47.18 21.47
N TRP A 121 23.49 -45.84 21.45
CA TRP A 121 24.76 -45.14 21.67
C TRP A 121 25.28 -45.38 23.10
N GLN A 122 24.43 -45.27 24.13
CA GLN A 122 24.79 -45.60 25.51
C GLN A 122 25.27 -47.04 25.63
N THR A 123 24.56 -47.99 25.03
CA THR A 123 24.93 -49.42 25.05
C THR A 123 26.27 -49.66 24.34
N LEU A 124 26.54 -48.99 23.22
CA LEU A 124 27.82 -49.04 22.52
C LEU A 124 28.95 -48.50 23.41
N LEU A 125 28.74 -47.41 24.16
CA LEU A 125 29.72 -46.89 25.11
C LEU A 125 30.00 -47.87 26.25
N ASP A 126 28.95 -48.34 26.92
CA ASP A 126 29.06 -49.10 28.17
C ASP A 126 29.49 -50.54 27.96
N ARG A 127 28.97 -51.20 26.91
CA ARG A 127 29.21 -52.62 26.64
C ARG A 127 30.15 -52.86 25.47
N GLY A 128 30.25 -51.91 24.55
CA GLY A 128 31.12 -51.99 23.38
C GLY A 128 32.50 -51.41 23.66
N VAL A 129 32.65 -50.10 23.46
CA VAL A 129 33.96 -49.42 23.37
C VAL A 129 34.71 -49.29 24.69
N THR A 130 34.03 -49.06 25.82
CA THR A 130 34.71 -48.95 27.13
C THR A 130 35.36 -50.27 27.56
N PRO A 131 34.66 -51.42 27.53
CA PRO A 131 35.29 -52.72 27.73
C PRO A 131 36.35 -53.03 26.67
N HIS A 132 36.14 -52.60 25.42
CA HIS A 132 37.08 -52.85 24.33
C HIS A 132 38.47 -52.22 24.59
N LEU A 133 38.48 -50.97 25.10
CA LEU A 133 39.72 -50.30 25.52
C LEU A 133 40.40 -51.02 26.70
N ARG A 134 39.61 -51.41 27.71
CA ARG A 134 40.13 -52.14 28.88
C ARG A 134 40.75 -53.49 28.48
N ILE A 135 40.09 -54.24 27.59
CA ILE A 135 40.61 -55.51 27.08
C ILE A 135 41.87 -55.29 26.24
N ALA A 136 41.96 -54.20 25.46
CA ALA A 136 43.18 -53.87 24.74
C ALA A 136 44.37 -53.58 25.69
N GLN A 137 44.12 -52.92 26.81
CA GLN A 137 45.16 -52.62 27.82
C GLN A 137 45.59 -53.87 28.59
N GLN A 138 44.64 -54.63 29.14
CA GLN A 138 44.90 -55.66 30.16
C GLN A 138 44.65 -57.11 29.69
N GLY A 139 43.93 -57.31 28.58
CA GLY A 139 43.52 -58.62 28.09
C GLY A 139 44.44 -59.23 27.04
N THR A 140 44.08 -60.44 26.60
CA THR A 140 44.75 -61.19 25.54
C THR A 140 44.30 -60.75 24.15
N LEU A 141 45.13 -61.01 23.13
CA LEU A 141 44.78 -60.73 21.74
C LEU A 141 43.51 -61.46 21.29
N SER A 142 43.31 -62.70 21.76
CA SER A 142 42.12 -63.50 21.48
C SER A 142 40.85 -62.87 22.05
N GLU A 143 40.90 -62.37 23.29
CA GLU A 143 39.76 -61.69 23.92
C GLU A 143 39.46 -60.38 23.21
N TRP A 144 40.49 -59.62 22.84
CA TRP A 144 40.33 -58.37 22.09
C TRP A 144 39.65 -58.60 20.73
N LYS A 145 40.14 -59.57 19.94
CA LYS A 145 39.54 -59.94 18.65
C LYS A 145 38.10 -60.44 18.81
N SER A 146 37.85 -61.26 19.83
CA SER A 146 36.52 -61.78 20.13
C SER A 146 35.54 -60.66 20.50
N HIS A 147 35.94 -59.75 21.39
CA HIS A 147 35.11 -58.62 21.79
C HIS A 147 34.84 -57.66 20.63
N ALA A 148 35.86 -57.38 19.80
CA ALA A 148 35.69 -56.56 18.59
C ALA A 148 34.61 -57.13 17.66
N LYS A 149 34.69 -58.43 17.37
CA LYS A 149 33.82 -59.12 16.42
C LYS A 149 32.42 -59.36 16.97
N ASN A 150 32.31 -59.82 18.22
CA ASN A 150 31.05 -60.34 18.76
C ASN A 150 30.27 -59.31 19.58
N VAL A 151 30.91 -58.24 20.04
CA VAL A 151 30.27 -57.22 20.90
C VAL A 151 30.33 -55.84 20.26
N THR A 152 31.53 -55.31 20.01
CA THR A 152 31.69 -53.93 19.51
C THR A 152 31.09 -53.76 18.13
N SER A 153 31.36 -54.67 17.19
CA SER A 153 30.88 -54.57 15.81
C SER A 153 29.34 -54.64 15.68
N PRO A 154 28.62 -55.59 16.31
CA PRO A 154 27.16 -55.61 16.30
C PRO A 154 26.53 -54.38 16.95
N LEU A 155 27.06 -53.90 18.09
CA LEU A 155 26.56 -52.70 18.75
C LEU A 155 26.80 -51.45 17.90
N SER A 156 27.96 -51.35 17.25
CA SER A 156 28.26 -50.29 16.28
C SER A 156 27.28 -50.28 15.12
N ALA A 157 26.97 -51.44 14.55
CA ALA A 157 25.99 -51.56 13.48
C ALA A 157 24.58 -51.14 13.94
N ALA A 158 24.16 -51.55 15.14
CA ALA A 158 22.87 -51.17 15.71
C ALA A 158 22.75 -49.65 15.96
N THR A 159 23.80 -49.03 16.53
CA THR A 159 23.87 -47.58 16.72
C THR A 159 23.83 -46.84 15.40
N GLY A 160 24.60 -47.29 14.40
CA GLY A 160 24.58 -46.74 13.05
C GLY A 160 23.19 -46.83 12.41
N ALA A 161 22.49 -47.97 12.54
CA ALA A 161 21.14 -48.14 12.03
C ALA A 161 20.14 -47.17 12.70
N SER A 162 20.24 -46.96 14.02
CA SER A 162 19.40 -45.96 14.70
C SER A 162 19.72 -44.53 14.28
N MET A 163 21.00 -44.16 14.09
CA MET A 163 21.39 -42.83 13.60
C MET A 163 20.88 -42.57 12.18
N VAL A 164 20.92 -43.58 11.29
CA VAL A 164 20.34 -43.48 9.94
C VAL A 164 18.81 -43.29 10.00
N ARG A 165 18.11 -44.01 10.89
CA ARG A 165 16.67 -43.81 11.09
C ARG A 165 16.35 -42.40 11.58
N PHE A 166 17.13 -41.89 12.53
CA PHE A 166 17.01 -40.51 13.00
C PHE A 166 17.24 -39.50 11.89
N ASN A 167 18.35 -39.61 11.14
CA ASN A 167 18.65 -38.69 10.04
C ASN A 167 17.55 -38.73 8.97
N ARG A 168 17.02 -39.90 8.63
CA ARG A 168 15.91 -40.02 7.67
C ARG A 168 14.63 -39.35 8.17
N ALA A 169 14.30 -39.49 9.46
CA ALA A 169 13.15 -38.83 10.05
C ALA A 169 13.35 -37.31 10.11
N ALA A 170 14.55 -36.85 10.48
CA ALA A 170 14.91 -35.44 10.47
C ALA A 170 14.84 -34.86 9.05
N ASP A 171 15.39 -35.52 8.05
CA ASP A 171 15.32 -35.11 6.64
C ASP A 171 13.86 -34.98 6.17
N ALA A 172 13.00 -35.97 6.48
CA ALA A 172 11.58 -35.91 6.13
C ALA A 172 10.85 -34.73 6.80
N MET A 173 11.19 -34.40 8.04
CA MET A 173 10.64 -33.23 8.74
C MET A 173 11.14 -31.92 8.12
N LEU A 174 12.44 -31.81 7.84
CA LEU A 174 13.04 -30.65 7.17
C LEU A 174 12.41 -30.41 5.79
N ASP A 175 12.20 -31.46 5.01
CA ASP A 175 11.55 -31.36 3.69
C ASP A 175 10.08 -30.93 3.82
N SER A 176 9.35 -31.46 4.81
CA SER A 176 7.97 -31.04 5.06
C SER A 176 7.85 -29.55 5.45
N THR A 177 8.82 -29.05 6.23
CA THR A 177 8.91 -27.62 6.57
C THR A 177 9.20 -26.78 5.33
N ARG A 178 10.17 -27.20 4.49
CA ARG A 178 10.54 -26.48 3.25
C ARG A 178 9.38 -26.35 2.28
N VAL A 179 8.68 -27.44 1.98
CA VAL A 179 7.52 -27.41 1.06
C VAL A 179 6.42 -26.49 1.60
N ALA A 180 6.13 -26.57 2.90
CA ALA A 180 5.14 -25.70 3.54
C ALA A 180 5.55 -24.22 3.55
N VAL A 181 6.85 -23.92 3.66
CA VAL A 181 7.40 -22.56 3.58
C VAL A 181 7.32 -22.02 2.15
N ASP A 182 7.67 -22.83 1.15
CA ASP A 182 7.64 -22.42 -0.26
C ASP A 182 6.21 -22.13 -0.73
N GLU A 183 5.25 -23.00 -0.42
CA GLU A 183 3.83 -22.78 -0.76
C GLU A 183 3.30 -21.49 -0.12
N ARG A 184 3.60 -21.27 1.18
CA ARG A 184 3.16 -20.05 1.88
C ARG A 184 3.81 -18.80 1.30
N THR A 185 5.09 -18.86 0.95
CA THR A 185 5.83 -17.75 0.36
C THR A 185 5.24 -17.37 -1.00
N LEU A 186 4.89 -18.35 -1.83
CA LEU A 186 4.22 -18.12 -3.13
C LEU A 186 2.85 -17.46 -2.95
N ILE A 187 2.04 -17.93 -2.00
CA ILE A 187 0.72 -17.36 -1.71
C ILE A 187 0.85 -15.90 -1.24
N VAL A 188 1.73 -15.63 -0.27
CA VAL A 188 1.95 -14.26 0.23
C VAL A 188 2.45 -13.34 -0.89
N ARG A 189 3.40 -13.79 -1.72
CA ARG A 189 3.90 -13.02 -2.86
C ARG A 189 2.78 -12.67 -3.84
N ASN A 190 1.97 -13.66 -4.24
CA ASN A 190 0.88 -13.45 -5.19
C ASN A 190 -0.21 -12.54 -4.59
N LEU A 191 -0.49 -12.66 -3.29
CA LEU A 191 -1.45 -11.83 -2.58
C LEU A 191 -0.98 -10.37 -2.53
N ILE A 192 0.30 -10.12 -2.24
CA ILE A 192 0.88 -8.76 -2.26
C ILE A 192 0.82 -8.18 -3.68
N ILE A 193 1.20 -8.94 -4.71
CA ILE A 193 1.13 -8.48 -6.11
C ILE A 193 -0.31 -8.13 -6.48
N ALA A 194 -1.28 -8.99 -6.16
CA ALA A 194 -2.70 -8.74 -6.41
C ALA A 194 -3.20 -7.50 -5.66
N ALA A 195 -2.81 -7.32 -4.40
CA ALA A 195 -3.15 -6.14 -3.59
C ALA A 195 -2.59 -4.84 -4.18
N VAL A 196 -1.35 -4.86 -4.68
CA VAL A 196 -0.72 -3.72 -5.36
C VAL A 196 -1.46 -3.39 -6.66
N ILE A 197 -1.75 -4.39 -7.50
CA ILE A 197 -2.50 -4.20 -8.75
C ILE A 197 -3.88 -3.59 -8.44
N LEU A 198 -4.59 -4.15 -7.46
CA LEU A 198 -5.91 -3.66 -7.05
C LEU A 198 -5.81 -2.22 -6.50
N GLY A 199 -4.77 -1.90 -5.73
CA GLY A 199 -4.47 -0.55 -5.26
C GLY A 199 -4.26 0.44 -6.41
N ILE A 200 -3.51 0.06 -7.45
CA ILE A 200 -3.29 0.89 -8.64
C ILE A 200 -4.61 1.10 -9.40
N VAL A 201 -5.43 0.06 -9.54
CA VAL A 201 -6.76 0.17 -10.18
C VAL A 201 -7.66 1.12 -9.39
N ILE A 202 -7.71 1.00 -8.06
CA ILE A 202 -8.46 1.91 -7.20
C ILE A 202 -7.97 3.36 -7.36
N LEU A 203 -6.66 3.57 -7.38
CA LEU A 203 -6.06 4.90 -7.58
C LEU A 203 -6.47 5.49 -8.93
N PHE A 204 -6.35 4.73 -10.01
CA PHE A 204 -6.73 5.17 -11.35
C PHE A 204 -8.23 5.48 -11.46
N LEU A 205 -9.10 4.64 -10.89
CA LEU A 205 -10.54 4.88 -10.86
C LEU A 205 -10.90 6.12 -10.03
N THR A 206 -10.20 6.36 -8.92
CA THR A 206 -10.39 7.53 -8.05
C THR A 206 -9.98 8.81 -8.77
N ASP A 207 -8.86 8.81 -9.50
CA ASP A 207 -8.45 9.93 -10.35
C ASP A 207 -9.51 10.24 -11.41
N ARG A 208 -9.93 9.23 -12.19
CA ARG A 208 -10.98 9.38 -13.21
C ARG A 208 -12.28 9.92 -12.61
N TYR A 209 -12.65 9.45 -11.43
CA TYR A 209 -13.82 9.91 -10.68
C TYR A 209 -13.72 11.40 -10.29
N LEU A 210 -12.61 11.81 -9.68
CA LEU A 210 -12.34 13.20 -9.29
C LEU A 210 -12.36 14.14 -10.49
N VAL A 211 -11.72 13.75 -11.60
CA VAL A 211 -11.70 14.56 -12.82
C VAL A 211 -13.11 14.73 -13.39
N ALA A 212 -13.92 13.66 -13.40
CA ALA A 212 -15.27 13.69 -13.97
C ALA A 212 -16.26 14.50 -13.13
N ILE A 213 -16.16 14.46 -11.79
CA ILE A 213 -17.16 15.04 -10.88
C ILE A 213 -16.75 16.37 -10.27
N MET A 214 -15.44 16.65 -10.14
CA MET A 214 -14.96 17.97 -9.71
C MET A 214 -14.41 18.79 -10.86
N VAL A 215 -13.36 18.30 -11.52
CA VAL A 215 -12.53 19.14 -12.39
C VAL A 215 -13.32 19.64 -13.61
N LYS A 216 -14.03 18.74 -14.30
CA LYS A 216 -14.85 19.10 -15.48
C LYS A 216 -16.01 20.03 -15.11
N PRO A 217 -16.85 19.74 -14.10
CA PRO A 217 -17.88 20.66 -13.59
C PRO A 217 -17.37 22.04 -13.20
N LEU A 218 -16.29 22.13 -12.44
CA LEU A 218 -15.70 23.42 -12.03
C LEU A 218 -15.18 24.21 -13.24
N ALA A 219 -14.60 23.52 -14.23
CA ALA A 219 -14.19 24.17 -15.48
C ALA A 219 -15.38 24.78 -16.23
N ARG A 220 -16.54 24.12 -16.24
CA ARG A 220 -17.79 24.66 -16.84
C ARG A 220 -18.32 25.87 -16.07
N ILE A 221 -18.37 25.81 -14.73
CA ILE A 221 -18.77 26.95 -13.89
C ILE A 221 -17.83 28.14 -14.13
N ARG A 222 -16.51 27.91 -14.22
CA ARG A 222 -15.53 28.95 -14.54
C ARG A 222 -15.80 29.60 -15.90
N GLN A 223 -16.23 28.82 -16.90
CA GLN A 223 -16.59 29.35 -18.21
C GLN A 223 -17.85 30.23 -18.15
N GLN A 224 -18.86 29.83 -17.37
CA GLN A 224 -20.07 30.62 -17.14
C GLN A 224 -19.76 31.96 -16.47
N PHE A 225 -18.88 31.98 -15.46
CA PHE A 225 -18.42 33.24 -14.86
C PHE A 225 -17.73 34.17 -15.86
N ARG A 226 -16.96 33.64 -16.81
CA ARG A 226 -16.35 34.46 -17.87
C ARG A 226 -17.39 35.09 -18.79
N GLN A 227 -18.45 34.36 -19.15
CA GLN A 227 -19.52 34.90 -19.98
C GLN A 227 -20.30 36.01 -19.27
N ILE A 228 -20.65 35.79 -18.01
CA ILE A 228 -21.31 36.81 -17.17
C ILE A 228 -20.42 38.06 -17.04
N ALA A 229 -19.12 37.89 -16.81
CA ALA A 229 -18.17 39.00 -16.73
C ALA A 229 -18.01 39.78 -18.06
N GLN A 230 -18.31 39.15 -19.19
CA GLN A 230 -18.35 39.79 -20.51
C GLN A 230 -19.71 40.44 -20.81
N GLY A 231 -20.68 40.36 -19.90
CA GLY A 231 -22.03 40.91 -20.07
C GLY A 231 -23.00 40.00 -20.84
N ASP A 232 -22.59 38.77 -21.19
CA ASP A 232 -23.50 37.80 -21.79
C ASP A 232 -24.28 37.05 -20.71
N LEU A 233 -25.53 37.46 -20.49
CA LEU A 233 -26.47 36.84 -19.55
C LEU A 233 -27.44 35.86 -20.26
N SER A 234 -27.28 35.64 -21.57
CA SER A 234 -28.24 34.86 -22.38
C SER A 234 -28.10 33.35 -22.21
N GLN A 235 -26.93 32.86 -21.80
CA GLN A 235 -26.62 31.43 -21.74
C GLN A 235 -27.28 30.73 -20.55
N PRO A 236 -27.98 29.60 -20.75
CA PRO A 236 -28.58 28.85 -19.66
C PRO A 236 -27.53 28.08 -18.87
N LEU A 237 -27.74 28.02 -17.55
CA LEU A 237 -26.90 27.26 -16.62
C LEU A 237 -27.29 25.79 -16.58
N GLU A 238 -26.44 24.91 -17.14
CA GLU A 238 -26.61 23.45 -17.09
C GLU A 238 -26.70 22.91 -15.65
N ASP A 239 -27.52 21.89 -15.43
CA ASP A 239 -27.61 21.21 -14.13
C ASP A 239 -26.48 20.18 -13.96
N ILE A 240 -25.60 20.45 -13.00
CA ILE A 240 -24.38 19.67 -12.75
C ILE A 240 -24.55 18.65 -11.59
N GLY A 241 -25.79 18.43 -11.12
CA GLY A 241 -26.13 17.46 -10.05
C GLY A 241 -26.20 18.08 -8.66
N ARG A 242 -26.31 17.27 -7.60
CA ARG A 242 -26.49 17.75 -6.21
C ARG A 242 -25.26 17.65 -5.31
N ASN A 243 -24.11 17.26 -5.85
CA ASN A 243 -22.84 17.27 -5.13
C ASN A 243 -22.37 18.69 -4.76
N CYS A 244 -21.26 18.80 -4.03
CA CYS A 244 -20.71 20.07 -3.53
C CYS A 244 -20.54 21.14 -4.63
N VAL A 245 -20.21 20.74 -5.86
CA VAL A 245 -20.05 21.66 -6.99
C VAL A 245 -21.42 22.05 -7.58
N GLY A 246 -22.34 21.09 -7.68
CA GLY A 246 -23.69 21.32 -8.18
C GLY A 246 -24.54 22.25 -7.30
N GLN A 247 -24.29 22.28 -5.99
CA GLN A 247 -24.91 23.23 -5.05
C GLN A 247 -24.58 24.71 -5.35
N LEU A 248 -23.54 24.98 -6.15
CA LEU A 248 -23.21 26.35 -6.58
C LEU A 248 -24.09 26.82 -7.76
N VAL A 249 -24.67 25.91 -8.54
CA VAL A 249 -25.44 26.25 -9.74
C VAL A 249 -26.71 27.07 -9.42
N PRO A 250 -27.52 26.74 -8.38
CA PRO A 250 -28.66 27.56 -8.00
C PRO A 250 -28.28 28.98 -7.58
N LEU A 251 -27.15 29.14 -6.86
CA LEU A 251 -26.64 30.45 -6.45
C LEU A 251 -26.21 31.29 -7.66
N LEU A 252 -25.53 30.65 -8.62
CA LEU A 252 -25.12 31.29 -9.87
C LEU A 252 -26.33 31.71 -10.73
N ARG A 253 -27.40 30.91 -10.75
CA ARG A 253 -28.67 31.28 -11.44
C ARG A 253 -29.30 32.51 -10.80
N ALA A 254 -29.40 32.56 -9.47
CA ALA A 254 -29.97 33.71 -8.77
C ALA A 254 -29.18 35.00 -9.07
N MET A 255 -27.84 34.92 -9.12
CA MET A 255 -26.98 36.04 -9.48
C MET A 255 -27.17 36.48 -10.94
N GLN A 256 -27.25 35.55 -11.89
CA GLN A 256 -27.49 35.85 -13.31
C GLN A 256 -28.85 36.53 -13.51
N GLU A 257 -29.89 36.08 -12.82
CA GLU A 257 -31.23 36.65 -12.93
C GLU A 257 -31.29 38.07 -12.35
N SER A 258 -30.71 38.30 -11.18
CA SER A 258 -30.64 39.65 -10.58
C SER A 258 -29.88 40.64 -11.47
N LEU A 259 -28.79 40.21 -12.13
CA LEU A 259 -28.08 41.03 -13.11
C LEU A 259 -28.94 41.31 -14.36
N ARG A 260 -29.70 40.32 -14.84
CA ARG A 260 -30.59 40.48 -16.00
C ARG A 260 -31.69 41.49 -15.70
N GLU A 261 -32.31 41.41 -14.54
CA GLU A 261 -33.34 42.36 -14.08
C GLU A 261 -32.77 43.78 -13.97
N ALA A 262 -31.60 43.95 -13.35
CA ALA A 262 -30.94 45.25 -13.20
C ALA A 262 -30.62 45.90 -14.57
N VAL A 263 -30.04 45.13 -15.50
CA VAL A 263 -29.76 45.61 -16.86
C VAL A 263 -31.04 45.93 -17.62
N GLY A 264 -32.09 45.11 -17.47
CA GLY A 264 -33.40 45.34 -18.05
C GLY A 264 -34.03 46.65 -17.57
N ALA A 265 -33.99 46.93 -16.27
CA ALA A 265 -34.49 48.16 -15.68
C ALA A 265 -33.72 49.39 -16.17
N ILE A 266 -32.39 49.30 -16.28
CA ILE A 266 -31.55 50.38 -16.83
C ILE A 266 -31.95 50.68 -18.28
N ARG A 267 -32.09 49.64 -19.12
CA ARG A 267 -32.47 49.82 -20.53
C ARG A 267 -33.86 50.46 -20.67
N GLN A 268 -34.84 50.01 -19.89
CA GLN A 268 -36.19 50.58 -19.90
C GLN A 268 -36.18 52.06 -19.43
N GLY A 269 -35.35 52.39 -18.44
CA GLY A 269 -35.11 53.76 -18.00
C GLY A 269 -34.52 54.61 -19.12
N SER A 270 -33.47 54.12 -19.79
CA SER A 270 -32.85 54.81 -20.93
C SER A 270 -33.81 55.02 -22.10
N ASP A 271 -34.63 54.03 -22.46
CA ASP A 271 -35.64 54.16 -23.52
C ASP A 271 -36.71 55.19 -23.16
N SER A 272 -37.04 55.33 -21.87
CA SER A 272 -37.98 56.33 -21.38
C SER A 272 -37.38 57.74 -21.43
N ILE A 273 -36.11 57.89 -21.05
CA ILE A 273 -35.36 59.14 -21.18
C ILE A 273 -35.22 59.54 -22.65
N TRP A 274 -34.89 58.60 -23.54
CA TRP A 274 -34.76 58.86 -24.98
C TRP A 274 -36.08 59.35 -25.60
N ARG A 275 -37.20 58.70 -25.26
CA ARG A 275 -38.53 59.15 -25.69
C ARG A 275 -38.85 60.56 -25.18
N GLY A 276 -38.64 60.82 -23.89
CA GLY A 276 -38.83 62.16 -23.31
C GLY A 276 -37.95 63.23 -23.94
N ALA A 277 -36.68 62.92 -24.21
CA ALA A 277 -35.77 63.83 -24.90
C ALA A 277 -36.22 64.14 -26.33
N THR A 278 -36.75 63.14 -27.05
CA THR A 278 -37.30 63.30 -28.40
C THR A 278 -38.55 64.18 -28.39
N GLU A 279 -39.45 64.00 -27.41
CA GLU A 279 -40.64 64.82 -27.22
C GLU A 279 -40.29 66.27 -26.88
N ILE A 280 -39.33 66.48 -25.94
CA ILE A 280 -38.83 67.82 -25.60
C ILE A 280 -38.21 68.50 -26.83
N SER A 281 -37.39 67.79 -27.61
CA SER A 281 -36.81 68.35 -28.82
C SER A 281 -37.87 68.75 -29.84
N GLY A 282 -38.92 67.93 -30.01
CA GLY A 282 -40.05 68.26 -30.87
C GLY A 282 -40.81 69.50 -30.38
N GLY A 283 -41.10 69.58 -29.08
CA GLY A 283 -41.76 70.73 -28.47
C GLY A 283 -40.92 72.01 -28.52
N ASN A 284 -39.60 71.92 -28.40
CA ASN A 284 -38.71 73.07 -28.50
C ASN A 284 -38.65 73.63 -29.94
N ASN A 285 -38.73 72.76 -30.96
CA ASN A 285 -38.85 73.19 -32.35
C ASN A 285 -40.18 73.92 -32.62
N ASP A 286 -41.30 73.40 -32.10
CA ASP A 286 -42.61 74.07 -32.19
C ASP A 286 -42.59 75.45 -31.52
N LEU A 287 -42.03 75.53 -30.31
CA LEU A 287 -41.89 76.79 -29.58
C LEU A 287 -40.99 77.78 -30.32
N SER A 288 -39.87 77.33 -30.88
CA SER A 288 -39.00 78.15 -31.72
C SER A 288 -39.76 78.70 -32.93
N SER A 289 -40.50 77.86 -33.65
CA SER A 289 -41.33 78.28 -34.79
C SER A 289 -42.37 79.33 -34.39
N ARG A 290 -43.05 79.15 -33.26
CA ARG A 290 -44.04 80.11 -32.74
C ARG A 290 -43.39 81.42 -32.28
N THR A 291 -42.18 81.36 -31.73
CA THR A 291 -41.42 82.54 -31.32
C THR A 291 -40.97 83.34 -32.54
N GLU A 292 -40.54 82.67 -33.61
CA GLU A 292 -40.23 83.30 -34.91
C GLU A 292 -41.49 83.95 -35.52
N GLU A 293 -42.63 83.27 -35.51
CA GLU A 293 -43.90 83.81 -36.00
C GLU A 293 -44.37 85.03 -35.17
N GLN A 294 -44.28 84.97 -33.84
CA GLN A 294 -44.58 86.11 -32.98
C GLN A 294 -43.62 87.28 -33.21
N ALA A 295 -42.33 87.02 -33.39
CA ALA A 295 -41.36 88.05 -33.71
C ALA A 295 -41.67 88.73 -35.05
N ALA A 296 -42.08 87.95 -36.07
CA ALA A 296 -42.53 88.48 -37.35
C ALA A 296 -43.80 89.35 -37.21
N ALA A 297 -44.80 88.89 -36.46
CA ALA A 297 -46.04 89.65 -36.19
C ALA A 297 -45.78 90.96 -35.42
N LEU A 298 -44.84 90.95 -34.46
CA LEU A 298 -44.39 92.16 -33.77
C LEU A 298 -43.66 93.11 -34.74
N GLY A 299 -42.85 92.57 -35.66
CA GLY A 299 -42.22 93.34 -36.73
C GLY A 299 -43.25 94.03 -37.62
N GLU A 300 -44.30 93.31 -38.04
CA GLU A 300 -45.40 93.85 -38.85
C GLU A 300 -46.21 94.91 -38.08
N THR A 301 -46.45 94.70 -36.79
CA THR A 301 -47.12 95.68 -35.92
C THR A 301 -46.28 96.94 -35.76
N ALA A 302 -44.97 96.81 -35.56
CA ALA A 302 -44.05 97.95 -35.47
C ALA A 302 -44.01 98.74 -36.79
N ALA A 303 -43.94 98.05 -37.94
CA ALA A 303 -44.01 98.68 -39.26
C ALA A 303 -45.35 99.39 -39.49
N SER A 304 -46.46 98.77 -39.07
CA SER A 304 -47.81 99.38 -39.13
C SER A 304 -47.91 100.61 -38.23
N MET A 305 -47.32 100.58 -37.04
CA MET A 305 -47.22 101.73 -36.14
C MET A 305 -46.35 102.85 -36.71
N GLU A 306 -45.26 102.52 -37.40
CA GLU A 306 -44.42 103.48 -38.12
C GLU A 306 -45.20 104.16 -39.25
N GLN A 307 -45.96 103.38 -40.02
CA GLN A 307 -46.81 103.88 -41.10
C GLN A 307 -47.96 104.74 -40.55
N LEU A 308 -48.61 104.34 -39.45
CA LEU A 308 -49.62 105.14 -38.75
C LEU A 308 -49.02 106.43 -38.20
N THR A 309 -47.86 106.37 -37.55
CA THR A 309 -47.15 107.55 -37.02
C THR A 309 -46.75 108.51 -38.14
N SER A 310 -46.25 107.98 -39.26
CA SER A 310 -45.98 108.75 -40.47
C SER A 310 -47.23 109.43 -41.02
N THR A 311 -48.35 108.69 -41.09
CA THR A 311 -49.65 109.23 -41.54
C THR A 311 -50.17 110.31 -40.59
N VAL A 312 -50.05 110.12 -39.27
CA VAL A 312 -50.43 111.12 -38.27
C VAL A 312 -49.54 112.36 -38.37
N LYS A 313 -48.23 112.20 -38.57
CA LYS A 313 -47.31 113.31 -38.83
C LYS A 313 -47.68 114.06 -40.10
N LEU A 314 -48.01 113.34 -41.18
CA LEU A 314 -48.48 113.92 -42.44
C LEU A 314 -49.76 114.73 -42.25
N ASN A 315 -50.72 114.21 -41.48
CA ASN A 315 -51.97 114.90 -41.14
C ASN A 315 -51.73 116.12 -40.25
N ALA A 316 -50.79 116.04 -39.30
CA ALA A 316 -50.42 117.17 -38.44
C ALA A 316 -49.71 118.28 -39.21
N ASP A 317 -48.86 117.94 -40.19
CA ASP A 317 -48.22 118.91 -41.10
C ASP A 317 -49.23 119.53 -42.07
N HIS A 318 -50.25 118.78 -42.54
CA HIS A 318 -51.36 119.30 -43.35
C HIS A 318 -52.34 120.22 -42.58
N ALA A 319 -52.41 120.10 -41.25
CA ALA A 319 -53.29 120.88 -40.40
C ALA A 319 -52.64 122.17 -39.83
N ARG A 320 -51.43 122.51 -40.29
CA ARG A 320 -50.71 123.76 -40.01
C ARG A 320 -50.90 124.77 -41.13
#